data_AF-A0A1A2VKN1-F1
#
_entry.id   AF-A0A1A2VKN1-F1
#
_cell.length_a   1.000
_cell.length_b   1.000
_cell.length_c   1.000
_cell.angle_alpha   90.00
_cell.angle_beta   90.00
_cell.angle_gamma   90.00
#
_symmetry.space_group_name_H-M   'P 1'
#
loop_
_entity.id
_entity.type
_entity.pdbx_description
1 polymer ?
#
loop_
_entity_poly.entity_id
_entity_poly.type
_entity_poly.pdbx_seq_one_letter_code
_entity_poly.pdbx_strand_id
1 'polypeptide(L)'
;TLRELLTERGPMPPYAVAAVLRPVLSGLAAAHRSGLVHRDVKPENVLISDDGEVKIADFGLVRAVAAAGITSTSVILGTAAYLSPEQARDGDASPRSDVYAAGILTYELLTGRTPFTGDSPLSIAYQRLDTDVPPPSAAIDGVPPQFDEFVRRATARNPADRYADAIEMGAELEAIAEELALPDFSVPAPRNSAQHRALQHSRMSQRPPGAPQPAAAPVRHATRQLTRGPEDWSEPTRAPHSDDEPDDYEYQPVTGEFAGIPIGEFAFARQRGRRLVLIWVALVLALAGMVATAAWTIGSNLSGLLGG
;
A
#
# COMPACT_ATOMS: atom_id res chain seq x y z
N THR A 1 -11.03 9.18 -3.38
CA THR A 1 -10.04 8.89 -2.33
C THR A 1 -8.96 9.95 -2.34
N LEU A 2 -8.13 10.01 -1.30
CA LEU A 2 -7.01 10.94 -1.22
C LEU A 2 -6.01 10.71 -2.36
N ARG A 3 -5.84 9.45 -2.82
CA ARG A 3 -5.07 9.13 -4.04
C ARG A 3 -5.56 9.93 -5.26
N GLU A 4 -6.86 9.91 -5.51
CA GLU A 4 -7.45 10.63 -6.66
C GLU A 4 -7.22 12.14 -6.54
N LEU A 5 -7.36 12.71 -5.33
CA LEU A 5 -7.11 14.13 -5.10
C LEU A 5 -5.65 14.51 -5.34
N LEU A 6 -4.72 13.68 -4.86
CA LEU A 6 -3.28 13.90 -5.05
C LEU A 6 -2.89 13.80 -6.53
N THR A 7 -3.48 12.86 -7.29
CA THR A 7 -3.27 12.77 -8.74
C THR A 7 -3.83 13.98 -9.49
N GLU A 8 -4.96 14.54 -9.05
CA GLU A 8 -5.59 15.70 -9.69
C GLU A 8 -4.88 17.02 -9.41
N ARG A 9 -4.40 17.22 -8.18
CA ARG A 9 -3.89 18.52 -7.71
C ARG A 9 -2.38 18.56 -7.48
N GLY A 10 -1.72 17.41 -7.42
CA GLY A 10 -0.32 17.32 -7.06
C GLY A 10 -0.06 17.59 -5.57
N PRO A 11 1.19 17.92 -5.21
CA PRO A 11 1.60 18.14 -3.82
C PRO A 11 0.73 19.20 -3.10
N MET A 12 0.55 19.02 -1.80
CA MET A 12 -0.31 19.85 -0.96
C MET A 12 0.54 20.76 -0.06
N PRO A 13 0.14 22.03 0.13
CA PRO A 13 0.79 22.90 1.09
C PRO A 13 0.55 22.42 2.54
N PRO A 14 1.41 22.81 3.50
CA PRO A 14 1.36 22.30 4.88
C PRO A 14 -0.01 22.42 5.57
N TYR A 15 -0.73 23.52 5.37
CA TYR A 15 -2.07 23.71 5.96
C TYR A 15 -3.10 22.70 5.42
N ALA A 16 -3.02 22.35 4.14
CA ALA A 16 -3.91 21.36 3.53
C ALA A 16 -3.55 19.95 3.99
N VAL A 17 -2.25 19.64 4.14
CA VAL A 17 -1.79 18.39 4.73
C VAL A 17 -2.29 18.24 6.16
N ALA A 18 -2.18 19.27 7.00
CA ALA A 18 -2.71 19.26 8.35
C ALA A 18 -4.22 19.00 8.36
N ALA A 19 -4.99 19.67 7.49
CA ALA A 19 -6.43 19.46 7.37
C ALA A 19 -6.83 18.01 6.99
N VAL A 20 -6.01 17.32 6.19
CA VAL A 20 -6.19 15.89 5.88
C VAL A 20 -5.80 15.01 7.06
N LEU A 21 -4.65 15.28 7.69
CA LEU A 21 -4.09 14.42 8.73
C LEU A 21 -4.89 14.45 10.03
N ARG A 22 -5.48 15.58 10.41
CA ARG A 22 -6.31 15.68 11.63
C ARG A 22 -7.38 14.59 11.73
N PRO A 23 -8.32 14.44 10.77
CA PRO A 23 -9.32 13.39 10.83
C PRO A 23 -8.73 11.98 10.64
N VAL A 24 -7.65 11.83 9.87
CA VAL A 24 -6.94 10.54 9.71
C VAL A 24 -6.36 10.06 11.04
N LEU A 25 -5.60 10.91 11.72
CA LEU A 25 -4.99 10.61 13.02
C LEU A 25 -6.05 10.45 14.10
N SER A 26 -7.15 11.22 14.06
CA SER A 26 -8.30 11.04 14.95
C SER A 26 -8.94 9.64 14.80
N GLY A 27 -9.15 9.19 13.56
CA GLY A 27 -9.67 7.84 13.26
C GLY A 27 -8.72 6.73 13.73
N LEU A 28 -7.42 6.87 13.47
CA LEU A 28 -6.39 5.94 13.96
C LEU A 28 -6.31 5.92 15.48
N ALA A 29 -6.36 7.09 16.11
CA ALA A 29 -6.36 7.23 17.57
C ALA A 29 -7.55 6.52 18.20
N ALA A 30 -8.74 6.61 17.59
CA ALA A 30 -9.91 5.87 18.04
C ALA A 30 -9.70 4.35 17.96
N ALA A 31 -9.11 3.86 16.88
CA ALA A 31 -8.77 2.44 16.73
C ALA A 31 -7.72 1.99 17.76
N HIS A 32 -6.64 2.75 17.93
CA HIS A 32 -5.56 2.41 18.86
C HIS A 32 -6.06 2.34 20.31
N ARG A 33 -6.96 3.24 20.72
CA ARG A 33 -7.61 3.19 22.04
C ARG A 33 -8.43 1.90 22.25
N SER A 34 -8.98 1.34 21.19
CA SER A 34 -9.70 0.07 21.22
C SER A 34 -8.78 -1.16 21.08
N GLY A 35 -7.46 -0.98 21.02
CA GLY A 35 -6.49 -2.04 20.81
C GLY A 35 -6.42 -2.56 19.37
N LEU A 36 -7.00 -1.82 18.42
CA LEU A 36 -6.99 -2.16 17.00
C LEU A 36 -5.86 -1.41 16.29
N VAL A 37 -5.27 -2.07 15.30
CA VAL A 37 -4.25 -1.52 14.39
C VAL A 37 -4.83 -1.57 12.98
N HIS A 38 -4.67 -0.50 12.21
CA HIS A 38 -5.18 -0.36 10.85
C HIS A 38 -4.43 -1.24 9.85
N ARG A 39 -3.09 -1.29 9.92
CA ARG A 39 -2.19 -2.15 9.12
C ARG A 39 -2.09 -1.83 7.62
N ASP A 40 -2.79 -0.82 7.14
CA ASP A 40 -2.87 -0.49 5.70
C ASP A 40 -3.16 1.00 5.48
N VAL A 41 -2.46 1.87 6.22
CA VAL A 41 -2.62 3.33 6.03
C VAL A 41 -1.96 3.75 4.73
N LYS A 42 -2.75 4.30 3.80
CA LYS A 42 -2.34 4.75 2.46
C LYS A 42 -3.40 5.68 1.84
N PRO A 43 -3.08 6.49 0.82
CA PRO A 43 -4.02 7.43 0.20
C PRO A 43 -5.29 6.78 -0.37
N GLU A 44 -5.23 5.51 -0.78
CA GLU A 44 -6.38 4.79 -1.31
C GLU A 44 -7.43 4.51 -0.22
N ASN A 45 -6.99 4.34 1.03
CA ASN A 45 -7.83 4.04 2.19
C ASN A 45 -8.29 5.31 2.94
N VAL A 46 -8.01 6.50 2.38
CA VAL A 46 -8.52 7.77 2.91
C VAL A 46 -9.60 8.30 1.96
N LEU A 47 -10.83 8.35 2.46
CA LEU A 47 -12.01 8.81 1.73
C LEU A 47 -12.23 10.30 1.95
N ILE A 48 -12.74 10.98 0.93
CA ILE A 48 -13.09 12.40 0.98
C ILE A 48 -14.52 12.51 0.43
N SER A 49 -15.46 12.99 1.26
CA SER A 49 -16.85 13.19 0.86
C SER A 49 -17.01 14.41 -0.05
N ASP A 50 -18.18 14.54 -0.69
CA ASP A 50 -18.50 15.73 -1.51
C ASP A 50 -18.51 17.03 -0.69
N ASP A 51 -18.78 16.93 0.61
CA ASP A 51 -18.73 18.05 1.58
C ASP A 51 -17.31 18.34 2.11
N GLY A 52 -16.31 17.58 1.66
CA GLY A 52 -14.91 17.72 2.08
C GLY A 52 -14.55 17.01 3.38
N GLU A 53 -15.43 16.17 3.94
CA GLU A 53 -15.11 15.38 5.12
C GLU A 53 -14.10 14.27 4.75
N VAL A 54 -13.02 14.20 5.51
CA VAL A 54 -12.00 13.15 5.37
C VAL A 54 -12.27 12.03 6.37
N LYS A 55 -12.24 10.78 5.92
CA LYS A 55 -12.41 9.59 6.76
C LYS A 55 -11.42 8.51 6.38
N ILE A 56 -10.86 7.83 7.37
CA ILE A 56 -10.06 6.63 7.13
C ILE A 56 -10.99 5.41 6.99
N ALA A 57 -10.71 4.54 6.03
CA ALA A 57 -11.51 3.37 5.69
C ALA A 57 -10.61 2.13 5.55
N ASP A 58 -11.24 0.95 5.45
CA ASP A 58 -10.56 -0.31 5.13
C ASP A 58 -9.40 -0.67 6.07
N PHE A 59 -9.73 -0.88 7.36
CA PHE A 59 -8.85 -1.61 8.28
C PHE A 59 -8.43 -2.92 7.61
N GLY A 60 -7.12 -3.19 7.55
CA GLY A 60 -6.48 -4.22 6.75
C GLY A 60 -6.77 -5.67 7.16
N LEU A 61 -8.04 -6.02 7.37
CA LEU A 61 -8.56 -7.35 7.74
C LEU A 61 -8.10 -8.42 6.74
N VAL A 62 -7.95 -8.06 5.45
CA VAL A 62 -7.49 -8.99 4.40
C VAL A 62 -5.99 -9.29 4.51
N ARG A 63 -5.16 -8.33 4.97
CA ARG A 63 -3.71 -8.55 5.16
C ARG A 63 -3.41 -9.54 6.29
N ALA A 64 -4.29 -9.62 7.29
CA ALA A 64 -4.18 -10.65 8.34
C ALA A 64 -4.32 -12.08 7.77
N VAL A 65 -5.06 -12.24 6.66
CA VAL A 65 -5.27 -13.52 5.98
C VAL A 65 -4.20 -13.79 4.92
N ALA A 66 -3.68 -12.77 4.23
CA ALA A 66 -2.63 -12.92 3.21
C ALA A 66 -1.26 -13.33 3.78
N ALA A 67 -0.99 -13.04 5.06
CA ALA A 67 0.15 -13.62 5.79
C ALA A 67 0.08 -15.17 5.89
N ALA A 68 -1.10 -15.78 5.63
CA ALA A 68 -1.31 -17.22 5.55
C ALA A 68 -1.13 -17.81 4.13
N GLY A 69 -0.67 -17.00 3.17
CA GLY A 69 -0.19 -17.48 1.88
C GLY A 69 -1.09 -17.13 0.69
N ILE A 70 -0.41 -16.70 -0.39
CA ILE A 70 -0.88 -16.41 -1.76
C ILE A 70 -1.35 -14.97 -1.98
N THR A 71 -0.58 -14.20 -2.76
CA THR A 71 -1.11 -13.09 -3.60
C THR A 71 -0.21 -12.76 -4.80
N SER A 72 -0.81 -12.25 -5.88
CA SER A 72 -0.23 -11.96 -7.20
C SER A 72 0.63 -10.69 -7.27
N THR A 73 1.67 -10.70 -8.11
CA THR A 73 2.83 -9.79 -8.13
C THR A 73 2.55 -8.28 -8.33
N SER A 74 1.51 -7.87 -9.06
CA SER A 74 1.30 -6.44 -9.41
C SER A 74 0.54 -5.61 -8.35
N VAL A 75 -0.38 -6.23 -7.61
CA VAL A 75 -1.15 -5.58 -6.52
C VAL A 75 -0.31 -5.40 -5.25
N ILE A 76 0.70 -6.26 -5.08
CA ILE A 76 1.63 -6.24 -3.93
C ILE A 76 2.53 -4.99 -3.96
N LEU A 77 2.94 -4.53 -5.15
CA LEU A 77 3.92 -3.45 -5.31
C LEU A 77 3.38 -2.09 -4.82
N GLY A 78 2.14 -1.72 -5.19
CA GLY A 78 1.52 -0.45 -4.78
C GLY A 78 1.20 -0.37 -3.30
N THR A 79 0.98 -1.51 -2.65
CA THR A 79 0.63 -1.56 -1.23
C THR A 79 1.86 -1.69 -0.31
N ALA A 80 3.03 -2.04 -0.87
CA ALA A 80 4.27 -2.09 -0.10
C ALA A 80 4.80 -0.69 0.26
N ALA A 81 4.43 0.34 -0.51
CA ALA A 81 4.90 1.73 -0.41
C ALA A 81 4.95 2.28 1.03
N TYR A 82 3.96 1.94 1.86
CA TYR A 82 3.73 2.50 3.19
C TYR A 82 4.08 1.54 4.34
N LEU A 83 4.60 0.34 4.03
CA LEU A 83 4.94 -0.63 5.07
C LEU A 83 6.06 -0.11 5.97
N SER A 84 5.93 -0.35 7.26
CA SER A 84 7.01 -0.10 8.21
C SER A 84 8.14 -1.13 8.09
N PRO A 85 9.36 -0.82 8.56
CA PRO A 85 10.50 -1.74 8.54
C PRO A 85 10.20 -3.08 9.23
N GLU A 86 9.50 -3.06 10.38
CA GLU A 86 9.10 -4.27 11.10
C GLU A 86 8.04 -5.08 10.34
N GLN A 87 7.09 -4.43 9.66
CA GLN A 87 6.13 -5.14 8.81
C GLN A 87 6.80 -5.77 7.58
N ALA A 88 7.84 -5.13 7.04
CA ALA A 88 8.59 -5.65 5.91
C ALA A 88 9.50 -6.83 6.30
N ARG A 89 10.02 -6.84 7.54
CA ARG A 89 10.86 -7.92 8.08
C ARG A 89 10.04 -9.10 8.58
N ASP A 90 9.10 -8.83 9.48
CA ASP A 90 8.48 -9.84 10.34
C ASP A 90 6.96 -9.96 10.09
N GLY A 91 6.36 -9.00 9.37
CA GLY A 91 4.91 -8.93 9.17
C GLY A 91 4.13 -8.39 10.37
N ASP A 92 4.83 -8.07 11.45
CA ASP A 92 4.24 -7.55 12.69
C ASP A 92 3.74 -6.13 12.52
N ALA A 93 2.50 -5.87 12.95
CA ALA A 93 1.88 -4.56 12.88
C ALA A 93 1.42 -4.10 14.27
N SER A 94 1.80 -2.87 14.62
CA SER A 94 1.49 -2.22 15.88
C SER A 94 0.98 -0.79 15.64
N PRO A 95 0.48 -0.08 16.67
CA PRO A 95 0.20 1.36 16.57
C PRO A 95 1.35 2.18 15.98
N ARG A 96 2.61 1.80 16.31
CA ARG A 96 3.82 2.46 15.79
C ARG A 96 4.06 2.17 14.30
N SER A 97 3.52 1.08 13.78
CA SER A 97 3.55 0.74 12.35
C SER A 97 2.56 1.62 11.57
N ASP A 98 1.38 1.88 12.13
CA ASP A 98 0.42 2.86 11.55
C ASP A 98 0.97 4.29 11.60
N VAL A 99 1.67 4.67 12.68
CA VAL A 99 2.40 5.96 12.77
C VAL A 99 3.43 6.09 11.65
N TYR A 100 4.22 5.05 11.39
CA TYR A 100 5.18 5.06 10.29
C TYR A 100 4.49 5.28 8.94
N ALA A 101 3.43 4.53 8.67
CA ALA A 101 2.67 4.65 7.43
C ALA A 101 2.01 6.04 7.27
N ALA A 102 1.52 6.64 8.36
CA ALA A 102 1.06 8.02 8.39
C ALA A 102 2.18 9.04 8.13
N GLY A 103 3.40 8.78 8.58
CA GLY A 103 4.59 9.56 8.24
C GLY A 103 4.93 9.51 6.74
N ILE A 104 4.90 8.32 6.13
CA ILE A 104 5.08 8.15 4.69
C ILE A 104 3.97 8.86 3.90
N LEU A 105 2.72 8.75 4.35
CA LEU A 105 1.59 9.48 3.78
C LEU A 105 1.83 11.00 3.85
N THR A 106 2.29 11.51 4.99
CA THR A 106 2.59 12.94 5.17
C THR A 106 3.65 13.42 4.18
N TYR A 107 4.75 12.67 4.04
CA TYR A 107 5.82 12.96 3.08
C TYR A 107 5.27 13.02 1.65
N GLU A 108 4.45 12.03 1.26
CA GLU A 108 3.88 11.99 -0.09
C GLU A 108 2.88 13.12 -0.34
N LEU A 109 2.07 13.50 0.64
CA LEU A 109 1.15 14.64 0.50
C LEU A 109 1.92 15.94 0.29
N LEU A 110 3.03 16.14 1.00
CA LEU A 110 3.86 17.34 0.87
C LEU A 110 4.64 17.38 -0.44
N THR A 111 5.11 16.24 -0.94
CA THR A 111 6.07 16.18 -2.06
C THR A 111 5.50 15.63 -3.37
N GLY A 112 4.30 15.04 -3.32
CA GLY A 112 3.65 14.35 -4.43
C GLY A 112 4.19 12.97 -4.75
N ARG A 113 5.21 12.46 -4.02
CA ARG A 113 5.86 11.18 -4.29
C ARG A 113 6.25 10.47 -2.99
N THR A 114 6.33 9.14 -3.02
CA THR A 114 6.84 8.36 -1.88
C THR A 114 8.36 8.53 -1.74
N PRO A 115 8.93 8.41 -0.52
CA PRO A 115 10.36 8.65 -0.31
C PRO A 115 11.25 7.57 -0.91
N PHE A 116 10.75 6.34 -1.03
CA PHE A 116 11.46 5.21 -1.60
C PHE A 116 10.89 4.86 -2.96
N THR A 117 11.77 4.69 -3.94
CA THR A 117 11.45 4.30 -5.32
C THR A 117 12.47 3.27 -5.80
N GLY A 118 12.06 2.33 -6.63
CA GLY A 118 12.97 1.34 -7.18
C GLY A 118 12.31 0.41 -8.18
N ASP A 119 13.13 -0.29 -8.97
CA ASP A 119 12.68 -1.10 -10.10
C ASP A 119 12.03 -2.42 -9.69
N SER A 120 12.13 -2.81 -8.41
CA SER A 120 11.50 -4.01 -7.88
C SER A 120 10.90 -3.79 -6.48
N PRO A 121 9.80 -4.50 -6.12
CA PRO A 121 9.22 -4.42 -4.79
C PRO A 121 10.22 -4.75 -3.68
N LEU A 122 11.14 -5.68 -3.96
CA LEU A 122 12.18 -6.10 -3.05
C LEU A 122 13.20 -4.98 -2.80
N SER A 123 13.61 -4.25 -3.83
CA SER A 123 14.50 -3.08 -3.69
C SER A 123 13.88 -2.01 -2.79
N ILE A 124 12.60 -1.69 -2.99
CA ILE A 124 11.89 -0.71 -2.15
C ILE A 124 11.76 -1.22 -0.71
N ALA A 125 11.50 -2.52 -0.50
CA ALA A 125 11.49 -3.11 0.83
C ALA A 125 12.84 -3.00 1.54
N TYR A 126 13.96 -3.31 0.86
CA TYR A 126 15.30 -3.15 1.41
C TYR A 126 15.64 -1.71 1.79
N GLN A 127 15.28 -0.73 0.94
CA GLN A 127 15.52 0.69 1.24
C GLN A 127 14.91 1.09 2.59
N ARG A 128 13.72 0.59 2.94
CA ARG A 128 13.09 0.90 4.24
C ARG A 128 13.86 0.35 5.44
N LEU A 129 14.61 -0.73 5.24
CA LEU A 129 15.31 -1.41 6.33
C LEU A 129 16.64 -0.72 6.68
N ASP A 130 17.20 0.03 5.73
CA ASP A 130 18.58 0.53 5.82
C ASP A 130 18.67 2.04 5.56
N THR A 131 17.75 2.62 4.81
CA THR A 131 17.74 4.05 4.45
C THR A 131 16.69 4.82 5.24
N ASP A 132 17.08 5.96 5.79
CA ASP A 132 16.13 6.87 6.46
C ASP A 132 15.31 7.64 5.41
N VAL A 133 14.08 8.03 5.78
CA VAL A 133 13.26 8.90 4.94
C VAL A 133 13.91 10.29 4.88
N PRO A 134 14.16 10.86 3.69
CA PRO A 134 14.71 12.20 3.57
C PRO A 134 13.71 13.25 4.10
N PRO A 135 14.19 14.43 4.54
CA PRO A 135 13.29 15.52 4.90
C PRO A 135 12.49 15.99 3.67
N PRO A 136 11.17 16.18 3.77
CA PRO A 136 10.35 16.68 2.66
C PRO A 136 10.82 18.02 2.09
N SER A 137 11.41 18.91 2.90
CA SER A 137 12.01 20.17 2.43
C SER A 137 13.17 19.99 1.46
N ALA A 138 13.87 18.84 1.47
CA ALA A 138 14.89 18.53 0.49
C ALA A 138 14.30 18.10 -0.86
N ALA A 139 13.02 17.74 -0.92
CA ALA A 139 12.33 17.33 -2.14
C ALA A 139 11.51 18.46 -2.78
N ILE A 140 11.02 19.42 -2.00
CA ILE A 140 10.23 20.56 -2.48
C ILE A 140 10.37 21.76 -1.54
N ASP A 141 10.49 22.96 -2.11
CA ASP A 141 10.54 24.20 -1.33
C ASP A 141 9.21 24.50 -0.63
N GLY A 142 9.26 25.30 0.43
CA GLY A 142 8.07 25.78 1.15
C GLY A 142 7.54 24.81 2.22
N VAL A 143 8.23 23.70 2.48
CA VAL A 143 7.98 22.85 3.64
C VAL A 143 8.69 23.42 4.88
N PRO A 144 7.96 23.73 5.97
CA PRO A 144 8.56 24.18 7.22
C PRO A 144 9.37 23.07 7.91
N PRO A 145 10.47 23.40 8.60
CA PRO A 145 11.30 22.42 9.32
C PRO A 145 10.54 21.55 10.33
N GLN A 146 9.45 22.06 10.89
CA GLN A 146 8.56 21.33 11.80
C GLN A 146 7.98 20.09 11.11
N PHE A 147 7.60 20.18 9.83
CA PHE A 147 7.12 19.03 9.07
C PHE A 147 8.25 18.05 8.72
N ASP A 148 9.49 18.52 8.57
CA ASP A 148 10.64 17.64 8.40
C ASP A 148 10.86 16.77 9.65
N GLU A 149 10.86 17.41 10.82
CA GLU A 149 11.00 16.70 12.10
C GLU A 149 9.81 15.78 12.36
N PHE A 150 8.59 16.24 12.06
CA PHE A 150 7.37 15.45 12.19
C PHE A 150 7.44 14.15 11.39
N VAL A 151 7.84 14.24 10.11
CA VAL A 151 8.04 13.08 9.23
C VAL A 151 9.17 12.22 9.75
N ARG A 152 10.35 12.81 10.04
CA ARG A 152 11.54 12.09 10.51
C ARG A 152 11.24 11.24 11.75
N ARG A 153 10.55 11.81 12.74
CA ARG A 153 10.16 11.09 13.98
C ARG A 153 9.14 10.01 13.68
N ALA A 154 8.10 10.29 12.89
CA ALA A 154 7.11 9.28 12.51
C ALA A 154 7.74 8.09 11.77
N THR A 155 8.74 8.34 10.92
CA THR A 155 9.35 7.33 10.06
C THR A 155 10.69 6.79 10.57
N ALA A 156 11.00 6.98 11.87
CA ALA A 156 12.22 6.42 12.45
C ALA A 156 12.26 4.89 12.27
N ARG A 157 13.42 4.31 11.90
CA ARG A 157 13.52 2.86 11.64
C ARG A 157 13.15 2.03 12.87
N ASN A 158 13.67 2.40 14.05
CA ASN A 158 13.32 1.79 15.31
C ASN A 158 11.94 2.28 15.77
N PRO A 159 10.94 1.39 15.97
CA PRO A 159 9.62 1.79 16.40
C PRO A 159 9.60 2.62 17.68
N ALA A 160 10.50 2.34 18.65
CA ALA A 160 10.54 3.04 19.93
C ALA A 160 10.86 4.53 19.82
N ASP A 161 11.54 4.95 18.75
CA ASP A 161 11.92 6.35 18.50
C ASP A 161 10.79 7.16 17.83
N ARG A 162 9.71 6.49 17.43
CA ARG A 162 8.50 7.12 16.87
C ARG A 162 7.56 7.63 17.96
N TYR A 163 6.52 8.36 17.55
CA TYR A 163 5.33 8.54 18.39
C TYR A 163 4.77 7.17 18.83
N ALA A 164 4.31 7.09 20.06
CA ALA A 164 3.77 5.86 20.65
C ALA A 164 2.54 5.36 19.89
N ASP A 165 1.69 6.28 19.46
CA ASP A 165 0.47 6.01 18.73
C ASP A 165 -0.01 7.28 17.97
N ALA A 166 -1.14 7.17 17.28
CA ALA A 166 -1.77 8.26 16.57
C ALA A 166 -2.32 9.38 17.49
N ILE A 167 -2.49 9.13 18.80
CA ILE A 167 -2.91 10.16 19.76
C ILE A 167 -1.75 11.13 19.98
N GLU A 168 -0.56 10.59 20.27
CA GLU A 168 0.65 11.40 20.45
C GLU A 168 1.03 12.12 19.15
N MET A 169 1.00 11.42 18.01
CA MET A 169 1.27 12.03 16.71
C MET A 169 0.25 13.12 16.34
N GLY A 170 -1.02 12.93 16.69
CA GLY A 170 -2.08 13.94 16.48
C GLY A 170 -1.87 15.18 17.35
N ALA A 171 -1.45 15.02 18.60
CA ALA A 171 -1.14 16.14 19.49
C ALA A 171 0.03 16.99 18.96
N GLU A 172 1.09 16.33 18.45
CA GLU A 172 2.22 17.02 17.82
C GLU A 172 1.79 17.80 16.56
N LEU A 173 0.92 17.21 15.74
CA LEU A 173 0.40 17.90 14.55
C LEU A 173 -0.33 19.20 14.92
N GLU A 174 -1.14 19.19 15.99
CA GLU A 174 -1.82 20.40 16.45
C GLU A 174 -0.86 21.43 17.01
N ALA A 175 0.17 21.00 17.77
CA ALA A 175 1.21 21.90 18.26
C ALA A 175 1.94 22.61 17.10
N ILE A 176 2.31 21.85 16.05
CA ILE A 176 2.93 22.41 14.84
C ILE A 176 1.99 23.38 14.12
N ALA A 177 0.70 23.03 14.02
CA ALA A 177 -0.27 23.87 13.34
C ALA A 177 -0.51 25.19 14.07
N GLU A 178 -0.53 25.17 15.41
CA GLU A 178 -0.62 26.37 16.26
C GLU A 178 0.65 27.22 16.15
N GLU A 179 1.84 26.61 16.26
CA GLU A 179 3.13 27.31 16.13
C GLU A 179 3.26 28.05 14.79
N LEU A 180 2.86 27.39 13.71
CA LEU A 180 2.93 27.94 12.36
C LEU A 180 1.72 28.83 11.99
N ALA A 181 0.74 28.97 12.90
CA ALA A 181 -0.53 29.64 12.66
C ALA A 181 -1.19 29.22 11.33
N LEU A 182 -1.26 27.90 11.08
CA LEU A 182 -1.80 27.37 9.84
C LEU A 182 -3.30 27.72 9.73
N PRO A 183 -3.76 28.23 8.59
CA PRO A 183 -5.17 28.55 8.41
C PRO A 183 -6.03 27.29 8.40
N ASP A 184 -7.28 27.44 8.85
CA ASP A 184 -8.30 26.41 8.65
C ASP A 184 -8.51 26.18 7.15
N PHE A 185 -8.62 24.90 6.78
CA PHE A 185 -8.76 24.50 5.40
C PHE A 185 -9.75 23.35 5.27
N SER A 186 -10.70 23.49 4.34
CA SER A 186 -11.59 22.40 3.96
C SER A 186 -11.01 21.66 2.76
N VAL A 187 -10.85 20.34 2.91
CA VAL A 187 -10.26 19.49 1.88
C VAL A 187 -11.26 19.35 0.73
N PRO A 188 -10.92 19.76 -0.50
CA PRO A 188 -11.85 19.70 -1.60
C PRO A 188 -12.09 18.26 -2.06
N ALA A 189 -13.34 17.94 -2.39
CA ALA A 189 -13.68 16.65 -2.98
C ALA A 189 -12.98 16.45 -4.35
N PRO A 190 -12.44 15.25 -4.63
CA PRO A 190 -11.87 14.92 -5.94
C PRO A 190 -12.95 14.89 -7.03
N ARG A 191 -12.68 15.51 -8.18
CA ARG A 191 -13.68 15.68 -9.26
C ARG A 191 -13.92 14.41 -10.06
N ASN A 192 -12.91 13.57 -10.24
CA ASN A 192 -12.97 12.32 -10.99
C ASN A 192 -13.11 11.09 -10.08
N SER A 193 -13.61 11.28 -8.87
CA SER A 193 -13.74 10.20 -7.91
C SER A 193 -14.62 9.06 -8.43
N ALA A 194 -14.33 7.82 -8.02
CA ALA A 194 -15.18 6.67 -8.35
C ALA A 194 -16.65 6.93 -7.98
N GLN A 195 -16.91 7.61 -6.85
CA GLN A 195 -18.24 8.09 -6.44
C GLN A 195 -18.85 9.05 -7.47
N HIS A 196 -18.12 10.08 -7.89
CA HIS A 196 -18.62 11.06 -8.86
C HIS A 196 -18.91 10.42 -10.22
N ARG A 197 -18.06 9.49 -10.68
CA ARG A 197 -18.29 8.71 -11.90
C ARG A 197 -19.50 7.79 -11.77
N ALA A 198 -19.68 7.10 -10.64
CA ALA A 198 -20.86 6.25 -10.41
C ALA A 198 -22.16 7.06 -10.38
N LEU A 199 -22.16 8.26 -9.79
CA LEU A 199 -23.30 9.18 -9.79
C LEU A 199 -23.60 9.71 -11.20
N GLN A 200 -22.58 10.07 -11.99
CA GLN A 200 -22.77 10.48 -13.39
C GLN A 200 -23.35 9.34 -14.23
N HIS A 201 -22.84 8.12 -14.10
CA HIS A 201 -23.40 6.95 -14.77
C HIS A 201 -24.84 6.66 -14.35
N SER A 202 -25.14 6.73 -13.05
CA SER A 202 -26.51 6.54 -12.54
C SER A 202 -27.48 7.61 -13.08
N ARG A 203 -27.04 8.87 -13.17
CA ARG A 203 -27.82 9.96 -13.78
C ARG A 203 -28.02 9.77 -15.28
N MET A 204 -27.05 9.20 -15.99
CA MET A 204 -27.19 8.87 -17.41
C MET A 204 -28.14 7.69 -17.65
N SER A 205 -28.14 6.69 -16.76
CA SER A 205 -29.02 5.52 -16.84
C SER A 205 -30.46 5.78 -16.39
N GLN A 206 -30.70 6.83 -15.61
CA GLN A 206 -32.05 7.25 -15.19
C GLN A 206 -32.73 8.24 -16.15
N ARG A 207 -32.14 8.51 -17.32
CA ARG A 207 -32.75 9.39 -18.33
C ARG A 207 -33.96 8.67 -18.96
N PRO A 208 -35.19 9.21 -18.90
CA PRO A 208 -36.36 8.56 -19.50
C PRO A 208 -36.17 8.44 -21.02
N PRO A 209 -36.57 7.31 -21.65
CA PRO A 209 -36.60 7.21 -23.10
C PRO A 209 -37.71 8.14 -23.62
N GLY A 210 -37.37 9.41 -23.92
CA GLY A 210 -38.33 10.35 -24.48
C GLY A 210 -38.14 11.84 -24.15
N ALA A 211 -37.10 12.26 -23.43
CA ALA A 211 -36.85 13.70 -23.27
C ALA A 211 -36.38 14.33 -24.61
N PRO A 212 -37.05 15.38 -25.14
CA PRO A 212 -36.62 16.05 -26.36
C PRO A 212 -35.21 16.58 -26.21
N GLN A 213 -34.32 16.16 -27.10
CA GLN A 213 -33.02 16.78 -27.29
C GLN A 213 -33.28 18.23 -27.76
N PRO A 214 -32.76 19.28 -27.10
CA PRO A 214 -32.70 20.58 -27.76
C PRO A 214 -31.86 20.36 -29.02
N ALA A 215 -32.48 20.61 -30.18
CA ALA A 215 -31.85 20.44 -31.48
C ALA A 215 -30.54 21.23 -31.47
N ALA A 216 -29.42 20.52 -31.39
CA ALA A 216 -28.12 21.11 -31.65
C ALA A 216 -28.16 21.59 -33.11
N ALA A 217 -28.06 22.89 -33.30
CA ALA A 217 -27.85 23.47 -34.62
C ALA A 217 -26.65 22.75 -35.26
N PRO A 218 -26.71 22.32 -36.53
CA PRO A 218 -25.61 21.64 -37.17
C PRO A 218 -24.42 22.60 -37.25
N VAL A 219 -23.41 22.35 -36.40
CA VAL A 219 -22.10 22.98 -36.52
C VAL A 219 -21.49 22.44 -37.81
N ARG A 220 -21.47 23.28 -38.85
CA ARG A 220 -20.78 22.98 -40.10
C ARG A 220 -19.28 22.95 -39.82
N HIS A 221 -18.73 21.78 -39.53
CA HIS A 221 -17.29 21.58 -39.63
C HIS A 221 -16.94 21.51 -41.12
N ALA A 222 -16.30 22.57 -41.62
CA ALA A 222 -15.61 22.50 -42.90
C ALA A 222 -14.42 21.53 -42.74
N THR A 223 -14.62 20.29 -43.17
CA THR A 223 -13.54 19.32 -43.31
C THR A 223 -12.56 19.84 -44.36
N ARG A 224 -11.42 20.40 -43.91
CA ARG A 224 -10.26 20.56 -44.79
C ARG A 224 -9.70 19.18 -45.07
N GLN A 225 -9.93 18.71 -46.29
CA GLN A 225 -9.32 17.51 -46.85
C GLN A 225 -7.83 17.80 -47.05
N LEU A 226 -6.97 17.26 -46.17
CA LEU A 226 -5.53 17.20 -46.43
C LEU A 226 -5.28 15.96 -47.28
N THR A 227 -5.28 16.14 -48.60
CA THR A 227 -4.74 15.15 -49.53
C THR A 227 -3.21 15.23 -49.49
N ARG A 228 -2.57 14.37 -48.70
CA ARG A 228 -1.14 14.07 -48.87
C ARG A 228 -1.03 13.00 -49.97
N GLY A 229 -0.40 13.37 -51.08
CA GLY A 229 -0.14 12.46 -52.21
C GLY A 229 1.03 11.49 -51.92
N PRO A 230 1.21 10.45 -52.75
CA PRO A 230 2.14 9.34 -52.49
C PRO A 230 3.64 9.69 -52.59
N GLU A 231 4.01 10.95 -52.82
CA GLU A 231 5.37 11.36 -53.18
C GLU A 231 6.15 12.03 -52.02
N ASP A 232 5.63 11.99 -50.80
CA ASP A 232 6.17 12.71 -49.63
C ASP A 232 6.85 11.78 -48.59
N TRP A 233 7.25 10.57 -49.00
CA TRP A 233 8.05 9.66 -48.17
C TRP A 233 9.53 9.79 -48.55
N SER A 234 10.33 10.45 -47.72
CA SER A 234 11.78 10.30 -47.77
C SER A 234 12.17 8.97 -47.12
N GLU A 235 12.75 8.05 -47.90
CA GLU A 235 13.37 6.83 -47.39
C GLU A 235 14.57 7.18 -46.48
N PRO A 236 14.72 6.56 -45.30
CA PRO A 236 15.97 6.59 -44.57
C PRO A 236 16.97 5.67 -45.30
N THR A 237 18.07 6.23 -45.80
CA THR A 237 19.21 5.46 -46.33
C THR A 237 19.72 4.49 -45.26
N ARG A 238 19.46 3.21 -45.45
CA ARG A 238 20.04 2.11 -44.68
C ARG A 238 21.42 1.80 -45.26
N ALA A 239 22.47 1.88 -44.45
CA ALA A 239 23.80 1.44 -44.85
C ALA A 239 23.77 -0.07 -45.17
N PRO A 240 24.52 -0.55 -46.18
CA PRO A 240 24.52 -1.96 -46.56
C PRO A 240 25.27 -2.77 -45.49
N HIS A 241 24.56 -3.63 -44.78
CA HIS A 241 25.16 -4.74 -44.05
C HIS A 241 25.34 -5.90 -45.03
N SER A 242 26.56 -6.42 -45.07
CA SER A 242 26.97 -7.60 -45.84
C SER A 242 26.19 -8.84 -45.40
N ASP A 243 25.61 -9.53 -46.37
CA ASP A 243 25.03 -10.87 -46.23
C ASP A 243 26.15 -11.89 -45.99
N ASP A 244 26.38 -12.27 -44.74
CA ASP A 244 27.07 -13.52 -44.36
C ASP A 244 26.91 -13.73 -42.85
N GLU A 245 25.79 -14.31 -42.39
CA GLU A 245 25.76 -15.18 -41.21
C GLU A 245 24.44 -15.97 -41.12
N PRO A 246 24.45 -17.28 -40.81
CA PRO A 246 23.25 -18.10 -40.75
C PRO A 246 22.45 -17.88 -39.46
N ASP A 247 21.13 -17.78 -39.59
CA ASP A 247 20.14 -17.83 -38.51
C ASP A 247 20.20 -19.18 -37.79
N ASP A 248 20.88 -19.23 -36.64
CA ASP A 248 20.77 -20.32 -35.67
C ASP A 248 20.69 -19.75 -34.26
N TYR A 249 19.52 -19.20 -33.90
CA TYR A 249 19.18 -18.91 -32.51
C TYR A 249 18.28 -20.04 -31.98
N GLU A 250 18.86 -21.22 -31.86
CA GLU A 250 18.31 -22.27 -31.01
C GLU A 250 18.32 -21.74 -29.56
N TYR A 251 17.13 -21.50 -28.99
CA TYR A 251 16.99 -21.07 -27.60
C TYR A 251 17.50 -22.18 -26.68
N GLN A 252 18.76 -22.07 -26.25
CA GLN A 252 19.29 -22.89 -25.16
C GLN A 252 18.82 -22.31 -23.82
N PRO A 253 18.05 -23.06 -23.00
CA PRO A 253 17.76 -22.65 -21.64
C PRO A 253 19.06 -22.68 -20.83
N VAL A 254 19.66 -21.51 -20.63
CA VAL A 254 20.85 -21.34 -19.79
C VAL A 254 20.44 -21.51 -18.33
N THR A 255 20.75 -22.73 -17.86
CA THR A 255 21.19 -23.16 -16.53
C THR A 255 20.25 -23.01 -15.32
N GLY A 256 20.08 -24.12 -14.60
CA GLY A 256 19.38 -24.23 -13.33
C GLY A 256 20.15 -23.62 -12.14
N GLU A 257 20.60 -22.37 -12.29
CA GLU A 257 21.27 -21.57 -11.27
C GLU A 257 20.58 -20.21 -11.08
N PHE A 258 20.45 -19.79 -9.82
CA PHE A 258 20.02 -18.45 -9.46
C PHE A 258 21.12 -17.83 -8.60
N ALA A 259 21.71 -16.72 -9.08
CA ALA A 259 22.78 -15.98 -8.41
C ALA A 259 24.01 -16.82 -7.99
N GLY A 260 24.48 -17.72 -8.87
CA GLY A 260 25.70 -18.52 -8.66
C GLY A 260 25.55 -19.67 -7.66
N ILE A 261 24.30 -20.08 -7.36
CA ILE A 261 23.99 -21.21 -6.47
C ILE A 261 23.05 -22.19 -7.20
N PRO A 262 23.35 -23.50 -7.21
CA PRO A 262 22.50 -24.50 -7.87
C PRO A 262 21.14 -24.64 -7.17
N ILE A 263 20.05 -24.60 -7.96
CA ILE A 263 18.64 -24.58 -7.52
C ILE A 263 18.25 -25.79 -6.63
N GLY A 264 19.06 -26.86 -6.60
CA GLY A 264 18.88 -28.03 -5.74
C GLY A 264 18.96 -27.75 -4.23
N GLU A 265 19.62 -26.67 -3.79
CA GLU A 265 19.77 -26.36 -2.35
C GLU A 265 18.55 -25.66 -1.72
N PHE A 266 17.69 -25.02 -2.53
CA PHE A 266 16.43 -24.41 -2.04
C PHE A 266 15.37 -25.43 -1.62
N ALA A 267 15.51 -26.71 -2.02
CA ALA A 267 14.60 -27.77 -1.60
C ALA A 267 14.85 -28.25 -0.16
N PHE A 268 16.10 -28.18 0.33
CA PHE A 268 16.47 -28.76 1.63
C PHE A 268 16.18 -27.86 2.84
N ALA A 269 16.25 -26.53 2.69
CA ALA A 269 15.84 -25.59 3.75
C ALA A 269 14.32 -25.61 4.01
N ARG A 270 13.53 -25.87 2.96
CA ARG A 270 12.06 -25.98 3.03
C ARG A 270 11.59 -27.31 3.65
N GLN A 271 12.42 -28.34 3.62
CA GLN A 271 12.08 -29.68 4.13
C GLN A 271 12.35 -29.83 5.64
N ARG A 272 13.31 -29.10 6.23
CA ARG A 272 13.53 -29.11 7.69
C ARG A 272 12.38 -28.48 8.47
N GLY A 273 11.82 -27.36 7.98
CA GLY A 273 10.66 -26.73 8.60
C GLY A 273 9.41 -27.61 8.61
N ARG A 274 9.11 -28.28 7.49
CA ARG A 274 7.97 -29.22 7.39
C ARG A 274 8.13 -30.45 8.28
N ARG A 275 9.35 -31.00 8.40
CA ARG A 275 9.62 -32.14 9.29
C ARG A 275 9.50 -31.75 10.76
N LEU A 276 9.99 -30.57 11.15
CA LEU A 276 9.87 -30.07 12.53
C LEU A 276 8.42 -29.77 12.92
N VAL A 277 7.62 -29.19 12.01
CA VAL A 277 6.19 -28.97 12.23
C VAL A 277 5.44 -30.30 12.35
N LEU A 278 5.70 -31.28 11.48
CA LEU A 278 5.08 -32.61 11.57
C LEU A 278 5.48 -33.37 12.84
N ILE A 279 6.74 -33.25 13.28
CA ILE A 279 7.21 -33.82 14.56
C ILE A 279 6.49 -33.16 15.74
N TRP A 280 6.34 -31.83 15.73
CA TRP A 280 5.59 -31.11 16.76
C TRP A 280 4.12 -31.51 16.81
N VAL A 281 3.46 -31.63 15.66
CA VAL A 281 2.06 -32.10 15.58
C VAL A 281 1.94 -33.53 16.09
N ALA A 282 2.86 -34.42 15.73
CA ALA A 282 2.86 -35.80 16.23
C ALA A 282 3.08 -35.88 17.74
N LEU A 283 3.97 -35.04 18.30
CA LEU A 283 4.19 -34.93 19.75
C LEU A 283 2.94 -34.44 20.49
N VAL A 284 2.26 -33.43 19.98
CA VAL A 284 1.01 -32.91 20.57
C VAL A 284 -0.10 -33.96 20.54
N LEU A 285 -0.26 -34.68 19.42
CA LEU A 285 -1.25 -35.76 19.30
C LEU A 285 -0.94 -36.93 20.24
N ALA A 286 0.34 -37.31 20.37
CA ALA A 286 0.76 -38.36 21.29
C ALA A 286 0.52 -37.97 22.76
N LEU A 287 0.81 -36.72 23.12
CA LEU A 287 0.55 -36.20 24.47
C LEU A 287 -0.95 -36.16 24.78
N ALA A 288 -1.77 -35.67 23.85
CA ALA A 288 -3.23 -35.67 24.00
C ALA A 288 -3.79 -37.09 24.14
N GLY A 289 -3.27 -38.04 23.35
CA GLY A 289 -3.61 -39.46 23.46
C GLY A 289 -3.26 -40.06 24.82
N MET A 290 -2.07 -39.78 25.35
CA MET A 290 -1.65 -40.24 26.69
C MET A 290 -2.52 -39.66 27.81
N VAL A 291 -2.91 -38.38 27.72
CA VAL A 291 -3.80 -37.76 28.71
C VAL A 291 -5.19 -38.41 28.65
N ALA A 292 -5.70 -38.67 27.45
CA ALA A 292 -6.99 -39.33 27.27
C ALA A 292 -6.99 -40.77 27.81
N THR A 293 -5.92 -41.55 27.57
CA THR A 293 -5.81 -42.92 28.09
C THR A 293 -5.63 -42.93 29.61
N ALA A 294 -4.83 -42.04 30.18
CA ALA A 294 -4.70 -41.89 31.62
C ALA A 294 -6.02 -41.50 32.30
N ALA A 295 -6.77 -40.56 31.71
CA ALA A 295 -8.09 -40.19 32.22
C ALA A 295 -9.08 -41.36 32.17
N TRP A 296 -9.03 -42.17 31.09
CA TRP A 296 -9.90 -43.33 30.92
C TRP A 296 -9.57 -44.46 31.90
N THR A 297 -8.29 -44.73 32.17
CA THR A 297 -7.86 -45.78 33.12
C THR A 297 -8.13 -45.40 34.57
N ILE A 298 -7.98 -44.12 34.93
CA ILE A 298 -8.35 -43.61 36.26
C ILE A 298 -9.87 -43.68 36.43
N GLY A 299 -10.64 -43.24 35.43
CA GLY A 299 -12.10 -43.31 35.47
C GLY A 299 -12.64 -44.75 35.58
N SER A 300 -12.04 -45.70 34.86
CA SER A 300 -12.47 -47.11 34.87
C SER A 300 -12.05 -47.88 36.13
N ASN A 301 -10.97 -47.48 36.81
CA ASN A 301 -10.61 -48.06 38.10
C ASN A 301 -11.43 -47.48 39.26
N LEU A 302 -11.83 -46.21 39.19
CA LEU A 302 -12.72 -45.61 40.21
C LEU A 302 -14.14 -46.20 40.18
N SER A 303 -14.67 -46.55 39.01
CA SER A 303 -15.98 -47.21 38.92
C SER A 303 -15.99 -48.62 39.50
N GLY A 304 -14.84 -49.32 39.51
CA GLY A 304 -14.68 -50.63 40.16
C GLY A 304 -14.63 -50.59 41.69
N LEU A 305 -14.23 -49.46 42.29
CA LEU A 305 -14.07 -49.29 43.74
C LEU A 305 -15.33 -48.74 44.44
N LEU A 306 -16.27 -48.16 43.70
CA LEU A 306 -17.55 -47.64 44.22
C LEU A 306 -18.74 -48.59 43.97
N GLY A 307 -18.50 -49.74 43.34
CA GLY A 307 -19.52 -50.74 42.99
C GLY A 307 -19.43 -52.07 43.76
N GLY A 308 -18.64 -52.13 44.84
CA GLY A 308 -18.49 -53.31 45.71
C GLY A 308 -18.93 -53.02 47.14
#